data_AF-A0A7I7KZ38-F1
#
_entry.id   AF-A0A7I7KZ38-F1
#
_cell.length_a   1.000
_cell.length_b   1.000
_cell.length_c   1.000
_cell.angle_alpha   90.00
_cell.angle_beta   90.00
_cell.angle_gamma   90.00
#
_symmetry.space_group_name_H-M   'P 1'
#
loop_
_entity.id
_entity.type
_entity.pdbx_description
1 polymer ?
#
loop_
_entity_poly.entity_id
_entity_poly.type
_entity_poly.pdbx_seq_one_letter_code
_entity_poly.pdbx_strand_id
1 'polypeptide(L)'
;MDIPEGEVSGPLGPSGTGKSVFLTSLIGLLRPERGSIMVDGTGITECSAKELYDIRSLFGAMFQDGALFGSMNLFDNSTFPFL
;
A
#
# COMPACT_ATOMS: atom_id res chain seq x y z
N MET A 1 -1.15 12.68 -10.87
CA MET A 1 0.23 12.55 -10.36
C MET A 1 0.67 11.18 -10.77
N ASP A 2 1.85 11.08 -11.37
CA ASP A 2 2.41 9.83 -11.83
C ASP A 2 3.60 9.46 -10.94
N ILE A 3 3.75 8.17 -10.65
CA ILE A 3 4.89 7.62 -9.92
C ILE A 3 5.71 6.83 -10.94
N PRO A 4 6.93 7.27 -11.29
CA PRO A 4 7.75 6.57 -12.27
C PRO A 4 8.12 5.16 -11.79
N GLU A 5 8.11 4.21 -12.73
CA GLU A 5 8.55 2.84 -12.46
C GLU A 5 10.06 2.81 -12.14
N GLY A 6 10.44 2.02 -11.14
CA GLY A 6 11.85 1.86 -10.75
C GLY A 6 12.44 3.03 -9.94
N GLU A 7 11.64 4.04 -9.60
CA GLU A 7 12.09 5.20 -8.82
C GLU A 7 11.59 5.17 -7.37
N VAL A 8 12.38 5.77 -6.47
CA VAL A 8 11.97 6.00 -5.08
C VAL A 8 11.25 7.34 -4.98
N SER A 9 9.92 7.28 -4.89
CA SER A 9 9.07 8.46 -4.71
C SER A 9 8.48 8.51 -3.30
N GLY A 10 8.43 9.71 -2.71
CA GLY A 10 7.89 9.89 -1.36
C GLY A 10 7.22 11.25 -1.17
N PRO A 11 6.00 11.30 -0.59
CA PRO A 11 5.36 12.58 -0.28
C PRO A 11 6.08 13.27 0.90
N LEU A 12 6.39 14.55 0.74
CA LEU A 12 7.06 15.37 1.77
C LEU A 12 6.08 16.33 2.44
N GLY A 13 6.30 16.62 3.73
CA GLY A 13 5.63 17.69 4.46
C GLY A 13 5.55 17.46 5.98
N PRO A 14 4.94 18.40 6.74
CA PRO A 14 4.74 18.26 8.18
C PRO A 14 3.87 17.07 8.60
N SER A 15 3.88 16.72 9.89
CA SER A 15 2.93 15.76 10.45
C SER A 15 1.48 16.23 10.28
N GLY A 16 0.55 15.30 10.11
CA GLY A 16 -0.88 15.60 9.99
C GLY A 16 -1.35 16.10 8.61
N THR A 17 -0.47 16.26 7.62
CA THR A 17 -0.87 16.73 6.28
C THR A 17 -1.43 15.63 5.36
N GLY A 18 -1.82 14.47 5.91
CA GLY A 18 -2.46 13.40 5.13
C GLY A 18 -1.53 12.43 4.39
N LYS A 19 -0.21 12.39 4.68
CA LYS A 19 0.72 11.42 4.05
C LYS A 19 0.29 9.96 4.25
N SER A 20 -0.10 9.59 5.47
CA SER A 20 -0.57 8.23 5.76
C SER A 20 -1.88 7.93 5.02
N VAL A 21 -2.80 8.91 4.97
CA VAL A 21 -4.07 8.80 4.22
C VAL A 21 -3.80 8.62 2.73
N PHE A 22 -2.83 9.34 2.18
CA PHE A 22 -2.39 9.18 0.79
C PHE A 22 -1.86 7.77 0.53
N LEU A 23 -0.93 7.29 1.36
CA LEU A 23 -0.34 5.96 1.18
C LEU A 23 -1.38 4.84 1.33
N THR A 24 -2.28 4.91 2.31
CA THR A 24 -3.35 3.92 2.47
C THR A 24 -4.37 3.97 1.34
N SER A 25 -4.60 5.13 0.74
CA SER A 25 -5.46 5.25 -0.44
C SER A 25 -4.80 4.66 -1.68
N LEU A 26 -3.49 4.88 -1.86
CA LEU A 26 -2.71 4.35 -2.98
C LEU A 26 -2.74 2.82 -3.05
N ILE A 27 -2.70 2.14 -1.91
CA ILE A 27 -2.80 0.66 -1.82
C ILE A 27 -4.25 0.17 -1.67
N GLY A 28 -5.22 1.07 -1.82
CA GLY A 28 -6.65 0.76 -1.79
C GLY A 28 -7.19 0.33 -0.43
N LEU A 29 -6.48 0.54 0.69
CA LEU A 29 -7.00 0.31 2.04
C LEU A 29 -8.01 1.39 2.46
N LEU A 30 -7.88 2.59 1.91
CA LEU A 30 -8.83 3.67 2.08
C LEU A 30 -9.35 4.11 0.71
N ARG A 31 -10.68 4.13 0.53
CA ARG A 31 -11.26 4.63 -0.72
C ARG A 31 -11.30 6.17 -0.68
N PRO A 32 -10.72 6.87 -1.66
CA PRO A 32 -10.86 8.32 -1.73
C PRO A 32 -12.32 8.70 -2.00
N GLU A 33 -12.77 9.83 -1.46
CA GLU A 33 -14.13 10.33 -1.71
C GLU A 33 -14.33 10.78 -3.16
N ARG A 34 -13.25 11.24 -3.81
CA ARG A 34 -13.24 11.75 -5.19
C ARG A 34 -11.92 11.39 -5.89
N GLY A 35 -11.99 11.35 -7.22
CA GLY A 35 -10.84 11.02 -8.06
C GLY A 35 -10.69 9.52 -8.29
N SER A 36 -9.65 9.17 -9.04
CA SER A 36 -9.33 7.79 -9.40
C SER A 36 -7.85 7.50 -9.12
N ILE A 37 -7.55 6.23 -8.89
CA ILE A 37 -6.19 5.73 -8.69
C ILE A 37 -6.01 4.56 -9.66
N MET A 38 -4.93 4.60 -10.43
CA MET A 38 -4.54 3.57 -11.39
C MET A 38 -3.27 2.89 -10.90
N VAL A 39 -3.29 1.56 -10.81
CA VAL A 39 -2.13 0.73 -10.46
C VAL A 39 -2.04 -0.38 -11.49
N ASP A 40 -0.90 -0.47 -12.18
CA ASP A 40 -0.65 -1.49 -13.22
C ASP A 40 -1.82 -1.64 -14.21
N GLY A 41 -2.26 -0.50 -14.77
CA GLY A 41 -3.40 -0.45 -15.71
C GLY A 41 -4.79 -0.63 -15.10
N THR A 42 -4.90 -0.93 -13.81
CA THR A 42 -6.17 -1.21 -13.11
C THR A 42 -6.65 -0.01 -12.29
N GLY A 43 -7.90 0.41 -12.51
CA GLY A 43 -8.56 1.46 -11.73
C GLY A 43 -9.05 0.95 -10.38
N ILE A 44 -8.25 1.10 -9.33
CA ILE A 44 -8.53 0.47 -8.03
C ILE A 44 -9.74 1.07 -7.30
N THR A 45 -10.21 2.25 -7.71
CA THR A 45 -11.39 2.92 -7.14
C THR A 45 -12.72 2.33 -7.61
N GLU A 46 -12.73 1.59 -8.72
CA GLU A 46 -13.94 1.07 -9.37
C GLU A 46 -13.87 -0.44 -9.65
N CYS A 47 -12.71 -1.07 -9.42
CA CYS A 47 -12.52 -2.50 -9.61
C CYS A 47 -13.33 -3.35 -8.61
N SER A 48 -13.49 -4.63 -8.97
CA SER A 48 -14.08 -5.63 -8.10
C SER A 48 -13.20 -5.92 -6.88
N ALA A 49 -13.79 -6.50 -5.83
CA ALA A 49 -13.04 -6.92 -4.65
C ALA A 49 -11.94 -7.93 -4.97
N LYS A 50 -12.13 -8.76 -6.02
CA LYS A 50 -11.15 -9.73 -6.49
C LYS A 50 -9.94 -9.04 -7.14
N GLU A 51 -10.20 -8.12 -8.07
CA GLU A 51 -9.14 -7.34 -8.73
C GLU A 51 -8.36 -6.50 -7.70
N LEU A 52 -9.07 -5.90 -6.72
CA LEU A 52 -8.42 -5.16 -5.65
C LEU A 52 -7.53 -6.05 -4.78
N TYR A 53 -7.94 -7.30 -4.53
CA TYR A 53 -7.12 -8.27 -3.81
C TYR A 53 -5.85 -8.63 -4.58
N ASP A 54 -5.99 -8.91 -5.89
CA ASP A 54 -4.86 -9.23 -6.76
C ASP A 54 -3.86 -8.06 -6.82
N ILE A 55 -4.35 -6.83 -6.98
CA ILE A 55 -3.50 -5.62 -6.96
C ILE A 55 -2.80 -5.43 -5.61
N ARG A 56 -3.46 -5.71 -4.48
CA ARG A 56 -2.83 -5.58 -3.15
C ARG A 56 -1.65 -6.53 -2.96
N SER A 57 -1.62 -7.67 -3.66
CA SER A 57 -0.48 -8.60 -3.61
C SER A 57 0.80 -8.02 -4.22
N LEU A 58 0.69 -6.97 -5.04
CA LEU A 58 1.83 -6.27 -5.65
C LEU A 58 2.56 -5.34 -4.65
N PHE A 59 1.94 -5.02 -3.51
CA PHE A 59 2.47 -4.05 -2.56
C PHE A 59 3.15 -4.70 -1.36
N GLY A 60 4.39 -4.28 -1.10
CA GLY A 60 5.02 -4.44 0.21
C GLY A 60 4.71 -3.24 1.10
N ALA A 61 4.28 -3.46 2.35
CA ALA A 61 4.03 -2.41 3.33
C ALA A 61 5.03 -2.51 4.49
N MET A 62 5.62 -1.37 4.85
CA MET A 62 6.47 -1.23 6.03
C MET A 62 5.86 -0.16 6.95
N PHE A 63 5.71 -0.49 8.22
CA PHE A 63 5.12 0.40 9.22
C PHE A 63 6.23 1.18 9.95
N GLN A 64 5.95 2.43 10.34
CA GLN A 64 6.93 3.29 11.02
C GLN A 64 7.47 2.67 12.31
N ASP A 65 6.57 2.06 13.10
CA ASP A 65 6.93 1.38 14.36
C ASP A 65 7.23 -0.12 14.15
N GLY A 66 7.35 -0.56 12.88
CA GLY A 66 7.36 -1.97 12.52
C GLY A 66 6.00 -2.65 12.76
N ALA A 67 5.92 -3.93 12.42
CA ALA A 67 4.72 -4.75 12.61
C ALA A 67 5.07 -6.24 12.72
N LEU A 68 6.15 -6.56 13.43
CA LEU A 68 6.57 -7.95 13.63
C LEU A 68 5.63 -8.67 14.60
N PHE A 69 5.32 -9.92 14.30
CA PHE A 69 4.61 -10.82 15.20
C PHE A 69 5.57 -11.26 16.31
N GLY A 70 5.35 -10.76 17.53
CA GLY A 70 6.19 -11.07 18.68
C GLY A 70 6.19 -12.55 19.11
N SER A 71 5.23 -13.33 18.63
CA SER A 71 5.15 -14.78 18.84
C SER A 71 5.98 -15.60 17.83
N MET A 72 6.55 -14.94 16.82
CA MET A 72 7.29 -15.58 15.71
C MET A 72 8.77 -15.20 15.76
N ASN A 73 9.64 -16.09 15.31
CA ASN A 73 11.04 -15.75 15.10
C ASN A 73 11.21 -14.87 13.83
N LEU A 74 12.44 -14.41 13.57
CA LEU A 74 12.71 -13.54 12.42
C LEU A 74 12.43 -14.21 11.07
N PHE A 75 12.81 -15.49 10.94
CA PHE A 75 12.59 -16.26 9.72
C PHE A 75 11.09 -16.39 9.45
N ASP A 76 10.33 -16.81 10.45
CA ASP A 76 8.87 -16.97 10.36
C ASP A 76 8.17 -15.65 9.98
N ASN A 77 8.57 -14.53 10.58
CA ASN A 77 8.06 -13.20 10.21
C ASN A 77 8.35 -12.86 8.74
N SER A 78 9.54 -13.20 8.24
CA SER A 78 9.93 -12.92 6.85
C SER A 78 9.23 -13.82 5.83
N THR A 79 8.90 -15.06 6.21
CA THR A 79 8.25 -16.03 5.33
C THR A 79 6.74 -16.06 5.46
N PHE A 80 6.16 -15.42 6.49
CA PHE A 80 4.72 -15.40 6.77
C PHE A 80 3.85 -15.06 5.54
N PRO A 81 4.20 -14.11 4.67
CA PRO A 81 3.40 -13.83 3.47
C PRO A 81 3.36 -14.97 2.43
N PHE A 82 4.26 -15.94 2.53
CA PHE A 82 4.39 -17.07 1.61
C PHE A 82 3.89 -18.41 2.19
N LEU A 83 3.48 -18.42 3.46
CA LEU A 83 2.89 -19.57 4.16
C LEU A 83 1.36 -19.55 4.06
#